data_AF-S4PXH0-F1
#
_entry.id   AF-S4PXH0-F1
#
_cell.length_a   1.000
_cell.length_b   1.000
_cell.length_c   1.000
_cell.angle_alpha   90.00
_cell.angle_beta   90.00
_cell.angle_gamma   90.00
#
_symmetry.space_group_name_H-M   'P 1'
#
loop_
_entity.id
_entity.type
_entity.pdbx_description
1 polymer ?
#
loop_
_entity_poly.entity_id
_entity_poly.type
_entity_poly.pdbx_seq_one_letter_code
_entity_poly.pdbx_strand_id
1 'polypeptide(L)'
;MENNFGDFVQVDLAFESEANKTAVTRNIREFYFAQRTINMETIEDYLDYHGDALILVPVIRGTKERALTSTANVWLFKFAFRGTQNSDWTYPQIPLNGVRHGAILNYVFNYDLKAADDTAATSITQRFKGFAYSGNPTPPPPQTATTWDPITKQLAPILLISGGETSTNISVYTEELLQNINRESTEFWDPI
;
A
#
# COMPACT_ATOMS: atom_id res chain seq x y z
N MET A 1 -16.58 7.76 15.24
CA MET A 1 -16.02 8.48 14.09
C MET A 1 -16.98 9.51 13.54
N GLU A 2 -18.22 9.18 13.16
CA GLU A 2 -19.16 10.18 12.59
C GLU A 2 -19.31 11.45 13.45
N ASN A 3 -19.63 11.29 14.74
CA ASN A 3 -19.88 12.44 15.63
C ASN A 3 -18.61 13.08 16.20
N ASN A 4 -17.44 12.48 15.97
CA ASN A 4 -16.19 12.86 16.64
C ASN A 4 -14.96 12.58 15.78
N PHE A 5 -15.01 12.91 14.49
CA PHE A 5 -13.95 12.61 13.53
C PHE A 5 -12.58 13.13 13.96
N GLY A 6 -12.52 14.28 14.63
CA GLY A 6 -11.29 14.88 15.15
C GLY A 6 -10.51 14.00 16.14
N ASP A 7 -11.17 13.07 16.85
CA ASP A 7 -10.51 12.12 17.76
C ASP A 7 -9.77 11.00 17.00
N PHE A 8 -10.02 10.86 15.71
CA PHE A 8 -9.45 9.84 14.84
C PHE A 8 -8.44 10.41 13.82
N VAL A 9 -8.10 11.68 13.96
CA VAL A 9 -7.00 12.30 13.22
C VAL A 9 -5.68 11.79 13.80
N GLN A 10 -4.68 11.59 12.93
CA GLN A 10 -3.41 11.00 13.35
C GLN A 10 -2.70 11.84 14.39
N VAL A 11 -2.11 11.16 15.37
CA VAL A 11 -1.47 11.78 16.54
C VAL A 11 -0.17 12.51 16.19
N ASP A 12 0.44 12.19 15.06
CA ASP A 12 1.66 12.79 14.54
C ASP A 12 1.41 14.09 13.75
N LEU A 13 0.15 14.49 13.52
CA LEU A 13 -0.16 15.80 12.96
C LEU A 13 0.07 16.91 13.99
N ALA A 14 0.89 17.89 13.61
CA ALA A 14 1.11 19.09 14.39
C ALA A 14 0.09 20.17 14.02
N PHE A 15 -0.57 20.75 15.02
CA PHE A 15 -1.51 21.84 14.82
C PHE A 15 -1.01 23.12 15.49
N GLU A 16 -1.08 24.23 14.75
CA GLU A 16 -0.66 25.54 15.26
C GLU A 16 -1.64 26.11 16.29
N SER A 17 -2.91 25.68 16.22
CA SER A 17 -4.00 26.11 17.09
C SER A 17 -5.19 25.15 16.99
N GLU A 18 -6.15 25.26 17.91
CA GLU A 18 -7.42 24.52 17.82
C GLU A 18 -8.24 24.89 16.57
N ALA A 19 -8.15 26.14 16.10
CA ALA A 19 -8.80 26.58 14.87
C ALA A 19 -8.17 25.90 13.64
N ASN A 20 -6.82 25.81 13.61
CA ASN A 20 -6.10 25.06 12.58
C ASN A 20 -6.46 23.57 12.61
N LYS A 21 -6.45 22.94 13.80
CA LYS A 21 -6.89 21.55 13.99
C LYS A 21 -8.28 21.30 13.44
N THR A 22 -9.24 22.18 13.76
CA THR A 22 -10.62 22.08 13.27
C THR A 22 -10.69 22.18 11.74
N ALA A 23 -9.93 23.11 11.15
CA ALA A 23 -9.89 23.30 9.70
C ALA A 23 -9.27 22.10 8.98
N VAL A 24 -8.14 21.58 9.46
CA VAL A 24 -7.46 20.40 8.91
C VAL A 24 -8.35 19.16 9.03
N THR A 25 -8.93 18.93 10.20
CA THR A 25 -9.87 17.82 10.45
C THR A 25 -11.04 17.85 9.47
N ARG A 26 -11.63 19.03 9.23
CA ARG A 26 -12.71 19.21 8.26
C ARG A 26 -12.25 18.90 6.83
N ASN A 27 -11.06 19.33 6.44
CA ASN A 27 -10.51 19.06 5.10
C ASN A 27 -10.25 17.56 4.88
N ILE A 28 -9.71 16.84 5.88
CA ILE A 28 -9.53 15.39 5.82
C ILE A 28 -10.88 14.68 5.68
N ARG A 29 -11.89 15.07 6.48
CA ARG A 29 -13.24 14.50 6.37
C ARG A 29 -13.85 14.75 4.98
N GLU A 30 -13.68 15.95 4.43
CA GLU A 30 -14.14 16.29 3.08
C GLU A 30 -13.46 15.41 2.03
N PHE A 31 -12.14 15.27 2.09
CA PHE A 31 -11.37 14.55 1.08
C PHE A 31 -11.76 13.06 1.01
N TYR A 32 -11.86 12.38 2.16
CA TYR A 32 -12.17 10.95 2.18
C TYR A 32 -13.67 10.65 2.09
N PHE A 33 -14.51 11.45 2.75
CA PHE A 33 -15.93 11.10 2.89
C PHE A 33 -16.87 11.97 2.04
N ALA A 34 -16.39 13.06 1.41
CA ALA A 34 -17.22 14.02 0.67
C ALA A 34 -18.44 14.47 1.48
N GLN A 35 -18.23 14.69 2.78
CA GLN A 35 -19.25 14.96 3.80
C GLN A 35 -20.32 13.89 4.03
N ARG A 36 -20.24 12.72 3.39
CA ARG A 36 -21.16 11.59 3.63
C ARG A 36 -21.06 11.10 5.08
N THR A 37 -22.14 10.49 5.55
CA THR A 37 -22.19 9.85 6.87
C THR A 37 -21.16 8.73 6.95
N ILE A 38 -20.36 8.70 8.01
CA ILE A 38 -19.39 7.64 8.26
C ILE A 38 -20.13 6.43 8.86
N ASN A 39 -20.37 5.40 8.05
CA ASN A 39 -21.10 4.19 8.38
C ASN A 39 -20.61 3.01 7.49
N MET A 40 -21.32 1.90 7.50
CA MET A 40 -20.95 0.72 6.68
C MET A 40 -21.06 0.94 5.16
N GLU A 41 -21.83 1.93 4.70
CA GLU A 41 -21.91 2.30 3.29
C GLU A 41 -20.65 3.06 2.82
N THR A 42 -19.92 3.66 3.75
CA THR A 42 -18.65 4.41 3.53
C THR A 42 -17.43 3.67 4.09
N ILE A 43 -17.52 2.35 4.22
CA ILE A 43 -16.47 1.52 4.83
C ILE A 43 -15.17 1.53 4.01
N GLU A 44 -15.25 1.55 2.68
CA GLU A 44 -14.04 1.64 1.82
C GLU A 44 -13.34 2.99 2.00
N ASP A 45 -14.10 4.09 2.09
CA ASP A 45 -13.55 5.43 2.35
C ASP A 45 -12.84 5.50 3.71
N TYR A 46 -13.39 4.80 4.71
CA TYR A 46 -12.75 4.62 6.01
C TYR A 46 -11.44 3.85 5.90
N LEU A 47 -11.41 2.77 5.11
CA LEU A 47 -10.22 1.95 4.90
C LEU A 47 -9.14 2.73 4.13
N ASP A 48 -9.53 3.49 3.11
CA ASP A 48 -8.63 4.37 2.35
C ASP A 48 -8.04 5.46 3.25
N TYR A 49 -8.85 6.11 4.10
CA TYR A 49 -8.36 7.11 5.06
C TYR A 49 -7.27 6.54 5.97
N HIS A 50 -7.51 5.38 6.60
CA HIS A 50 -6.53 4.80 7.52
C HIS A 50 -5.33 4.22 6.78
N GLY A 51 -5.55 3.58 5.63
CA GLY A 51 -4.48 3.03 4.79
C GLY A 51 -3.53 4.12 4.32
N ASP A 52 -4.08 5.27 3.92
CA ASP A 52 -3.30 6.40 3.48
C ASP A 52 -2.53 7.07 4.62
N ALA A 53 -3.26 7.43 5.68
CA ALA A 53 -2.70 8.22 6.78
C ALA A 53 -1.68 7.43 7.62
N LEU A 54 -1.91 6.13 7.85
CA LEU A 54 -1.03 5.32 8.70
C LEU A 54 0.14 4.69 7.94
N ILE A 55 -0.04 4.39 6.65
CA ILE A 55 0.91 3.53 5.92
C ILE A 55 1.39 4.22 4.65
N LEU A 56 0.50 4.48 3.69
CA LEU A 56 0.90 4.88 2.34
C LEU A 56 1.70 6.18 2.32
N VAL A 57 1.17 7.23 2.95
CA VAL A 57 1.78 8.57 2.91
C VAL A 57 3.11 8.60 3.69
N PRO A 58 3.18 8.11 4.95
CA PRO A 58 4.45 8.07 5.68
C PRO A 58 5.51 7.23 4.97
N VAL A 59 5.14 6.07 4.40
CA VAL A 59 6.08 5.21 3.67
C VAL A 59 6.60 5.90 2.40
N ILE A 60 5.73 6.51 1.59
CA ILE A 60 6.16 7.22 0.38
C ILE A 60 7.08 8.39 0.73
N ARG A 61 6.71 9.22 1.71
CA ARG A 61 7.54 10.35 2.17
C ARG A 61 8.90 9.87 2.70
N GLY A 62 8.88 8.96 3.66
CA GLY A 62 10.10 8.45 4.29
C GLY A 62 11.04 7.77 3.29
N THR A 63 10.47 7.04 2.31
CA THR A 63 11.27 6.37 1.28
C THR A 63 11.88 7.38 0.30
N LYS A 64 11.14 8.41 -0.12
CA LYS A 64 11.67 9.50 -0.95
C LYS A 64 12.80 10.25 -0.24
N GLU A 65 12.61 10.64 1.01
CA GLU A 65 13.65 11.32 1.81
C GLU A 65 14.88 10.43 2.03
N ARG A 66 14.67 9.15 2.28
CA ARG A 66 15.76 8.17 2.38
C ARG A 66 16.53 8.07 1.06
N ALA A 67 15.85 8.05 -0.08
CA ALA A 67 16.49 7.98 -1.39
C ALA A 67 17.30 9.25 -1.73
N LEU A 68 16.88 10.42 -1.24
CA LEU A 68 17.63 11.68 -1.45
C LEU A 68 18.93 11.75 -0.66
N THR A 69 18.98 11.09 0.50
CA THR A 69 20.06 11.23 1.49
C THR A 69 20.98 10.01 1.59
N SER A 70 20.50 8.83 1.19
CA SER A 70 21.24 7.58 1.24
C SER A 70 22.26 7.47 0.11
N THR A 71 23.44 6.92 0.41
CA THR A 71 24.41 6.48 -0.60
C THR A 71 24.08 5.09 -1.16
N ALA A 72 23.27 4.32 -0.44
CA ALA A 72 22.72 3.06 -0.91
C ALA A 72 21.42 3.29 -1.69
N ASN A 73 21.20 2.46 -2.69
CA ASN A 73 19.94 2.40 -3.42
C ASN A 73 18.75 2.13 -2.48
N VAL A 74 17.61 2.71 -2.82
CA VAL A 74 16.35 2.58 -2.07
C VAL A 74 15.28 2.10 -3.04
N TRP A 75 14.50 1.09 -2.63
CA TRP A 75 13.46 0.49 -3.46
C TRP A 75 12.10 0.63 -2.78
N LEU A 76 11.06 0.81 -3.60
CA LEU A 76 9.69 0.91 -3.12
C LEU A 76 8.79 -0.04 -3.91
N PHE A 77 7.84 -0.67 -3.23
CA PHE A 77 6.83 -1.52 -3.84
C PHE A 77 5.47 -1.26 -3.20
N LYS A 78 4.40 -1.56 -3.95
CA LYS A 78 3.03 -1.62 -3.46
C LYS A 78 2.51 -3.04 -3.60
N PHE A 79 2.12 -3.65 -2.49
CA PHE A 79 1.50 -4.96 -2.49
C PHE A 79 -0.03 -4.82 -2.52
N ALA A 80 -0.62 -5.27 -3.63
CA ALA A 80 -2.05 -5.25 -3.91
C ALA A 80 -2.54 -6.59 -4.49
N PHE A 81 -1.78 -7.66 -4.29
CA PHE A 81 -2.18 -9.01 -4.71
C PHE A 81 -3.10 -9.65 -3.67
N ARG A 82 -4.34 -9.93 -4.08
CA ARG A 82 -5.39 -10.52 -3.23
C ARG A 82 -5.26 -12.05 -3.10
N GLY A 83 -4.63 -12.69 -4.08
CA GLY A 83 -4.47 -14.15 -4.16
C GLY A 83 -5.77 -14.92 -4.01
N THR A 84 -5.66 -16.16 -3.55
CA THR A 84 -6.81 -17.04 -3.23
C THR A 84 -7.36 -16.88 -1.81
N GLN A 85 -6.83 -15.90 -1.06
CA GLN A 85 -7.03 -15.78 0.39
C GLN A 85 -8.02 -14.71 0.82
N ASN A 86 -8.69 -13.99 -0.09
CA ASN A 86 -9.83 -13.17 0.33
C ASN A 86 -11.00 -13.98 0.93
N SER A 87 -10.98 -15.31 0.86
CA SER A 87 -11.96 -16.16 1.53
C SER A 87 -11.76 -16.27 3.06
N ASP A 88 -10.60 -15.88 3.63
CA ASP A 88 -10.31 -16.01 5.07
C ASP A 88 -10.79 -14.82 5.92
N TRP A 89 -11.37 -13.80 5.27
CA TRP A 89 -11.84 -12.61 5.95
C TRP A 89 -12.98 -12.95 6.92
N THR A 90 -12.70 -12.83 8.21
CA THR A 90 -13.61 -13.24 9.29
C THR A 90 -14.88 -12.37 9.37
N TYR A 91 -14.91 -11.23 8.66
CA TYR A 91 -16.02 -10.27 8.68
C TYR A 91 -16.68 -10.14 7.30
N PRO A 92 -17.43 -11.14 6.83
CA PRO A 92 -17.99 -11.17 5.47
C PRO A 92 -18.91 -9.98 5.13
N GLN A 93 -19.39 -9.26 6.15
CA GLN A 93 -20.16 -8.02 6.00
C GLN A 93 -19.35 -6.79 5.58
N ILE A 94 -18.02 -6.83 5.69
CA ILE A 94 -17.14 -5.76 5.20
C ILE A 94 -16.70 -6.18 3.79
N PRO A 95 -17.21 -5.54 2.73
CA PRO A 95 -16.65 -5.75 1.40
C PRO A 95 -15.20 -5.28 1.43
N LEU A 96 -14.26 -6.15 1.06
CA LEU A 96 -12.85 -5.80 0.93
C LEU A 96 -12.47 -5.81 -0.54
N ASN A 97 -12.29 -4.62 -1.11
CA ASN A 97 -11.72 -4.50 -2.46
C ASN A 97 -10.19 -4.43 -2.45
N GLY A 98 -9.58 -4.26 -1.27
CA GLY A 98 -8.13 -4.18 -1.07
C GLY A 98 -7.47 -5.45 -0.51
N VAL A 99 -6.25 -5.27 0.00
CA VAL A 99 -5.44 -6.31 0.66
C VAL A 99 -5.18 -5.88 2.10
N ARG A 100 -5.32 -6.80 3.06
CA ARG A 100 -5.10 -6.51 4.49
C ARG A 100 -3.62 -6.27 4.83
N HIS A 101 -3.39 -5.50 5.89
CA HIS A 101 -2.06 -5.34 6.46
C HIS A 101 -1.44 -6.71 6.82
N GLY A 102 -0.17 -6.89 6.47
CA GLY A 102 0.56 -8.14 6.72
C GLY A 102 0.27 -9.29 5.74
N ALA A 103 -0.66 -9.16 4.78
CA ALA A 103 -0.98 -10.24 3.84
C ALA A 103 0.23 -10.72 3.02
N ILE A 104 1.19 -9.82 2.72
CA ILE A 104 2.44 -10.18 2.04
C ILE A 104 3.25 -11.24 2.80
N LEU A 105 3.11 -11.33 4.12
CA LEU A 105 3.84 -12.28 4.95
C LEU A 105 3.47 -13.73 4.62
N ASN A 106 2.23 -14.00 4.19
CA ASN A 106 1.83 -15.33 3.73
C ASN A 106 2.71 -15.80 2.56
N TYR A 107 3.02 -14.89 1.63
CA TYR A 107 3.85 -15.16 0.46
C TYR A 107 5.33 -15.27 0.79
N VAL A 108 5.82 -14.43 1.69
CA VAL A 108 7.23 -14.46 2.13
C VAL A 108 7.54 -15.72 2.94
N PHE A 109 6.60 -16.20 3.76
CA PHE A 109 6.80 -17.34 4.66
C PHE A 109 6.15 -18.63 4.18
N ASN A 110 5.56 -18.65 2.99
CA ASN A 110 4.82 -19.80 2.46
C ASN A 110 3.77 -20.33 3.46
N TYR A 111 2.97 -19.42 4.00
CA TYR A 111 1.94 -19.73 4.98
C TYR A 111 0.55 -19.64 4.35
N ASP A 112 -0.20 -20.73 4.45
CA ASP A 112 -1.59 -20.82 3.98
C ASP A 112 -1.74 -20.33 2.54
N LEU A 113 -0.97 -20.90 1.61
CA LEU A 113 -1.03 -20.60 0.18
C LEU A 113 -1.61 -21.79 -0.58
N LYS A 114 -2.37 -21.52 -1.64
CA LYS A 114 -2.84 -22.54 -2.58
C LYS A 114 -1.94 -22.55 -3.81
N ALA A 115 -2.03 -23.60 -4.61
CA ALA A 115 -1.25 -23.72 -5.85
C ALA A 115 -1.45 -22.53 -6.81
N ALA A 116 -2.60 -21.86 -6.78
CA ALA A 116 -2.83 -20.66 -7.60
C ALA A 116 -1.98 -19.45 -7.17
N ASP A 117 -1.46 -19.46 -5.94
CA ASP A 117 -0.60 -18.41 -5.38
C ASP A 117 0.90 -18.66 -5.64
N ASP A 118 1.28 -19.83 -6.17
CA ASP A 118 2.68 -20.27 -6.33
C ASP A 118 3.53 -19.27 -7.13
N THR A 119 2.95 -18.69 -8.20
CA THR A 119 3.63 -17.68 -9.02
C THR A 119 3.98 -16.45 -8.20
N ALA A 120 3.03 -15.95 -7.40
CA ALA A 120 3.23 -14.77 -6.55
C ALA A 120 4.24 -15.07 -5.45
N ALA A 121 4.10 -16.22 -4.77
CA ALA A 121 5.00 -16.66 -3.71
C ALA A 121 6.44 -16.81 -4.21
N THR A 122 6.61 -17.43 -5.37
CA THR A 122 7.92 -17.60 -6.01
C THR A 122 8.54 -16.25 -6.35
N SER A 123 7.80 -15.36 -7.03
CA SER A 123 8.33 -14.05 -7.40
C SER A 123 8.75 -13.23 -6.18
N ILE A 124 7.85 -13.08 -5.19
CA ILE A 124 8.09 -12.30 -3.97
C ILE A 124 9.31 -12.85 -3.23
N THR A 125 9.40 -14.17 -3.04
CA THR A 125 10.52 -14.80 -2.33
C THR A 125 11.84 -14.61 -3.08
N GLN A 126 11.86 -14.75 -4.41
CA GLN A 126 13.10 -14.54 -5.19
C GLN A 126 13.58 -13.09 -5.14
N ARG A 127 12.67 -12.10 -5.13
CA ARG A 127 13.04 -10.68 -5.03
C ARG A 127 13.61 -10.34 -3.65
N PHE A 128 12.95 -10.78 -2.58
CA PHE A 128 13.45 -10.60 -1.21
C PHE A 128 14.78 -11.30 -1.00
N LYS A 129 14.93 -12.51 -1.56
CA LYS A 129 16.20 -13.23 -1.60
C LYS A 129 17.26 -12.41 -2.35
N GLY A 130 16.99 -11.94 -3.56
CA GLY A 130 17.92 -11.15 -4.37
C GLY A 130 18.43 -9.91 -3.62
N PHE A 131 17.51 -9.19 -2.96
CA PHE A 131 17.84 -8.06 -2.10
C PHE A 131 18.74 -8.47 -0.93
N ALA A 132 18.39 -9.54 -0.20
CA ALA A 132 19.17 -10.01 0.94
C ALA A 132 20.59 -10.47 0.57
N TYR A 133 20.77 -11.10 -0.59
CA TYR A 133 22.06 -11.63 -1.02
C TYR A 133 22.96 -10.61 -1.72
N SER A 134 22.38 -9.73 -2.54
CA SER A 134 23.16 -8.86 -3.45
C SER A 134 22.82 -7.38 -3.34
N GLY A 135 21.81 -7.03 -2.54
CA GLY A 135 21.25 -5.69 -2.54
C GLY A 135 20.46 -5.34 -3.80
N ASN A 136 20.24 -6.28 -4.74
CA ASN A 136 19.43 -6.04 -5.94
C ASN A 136 18.21 -6.98 -5.95
N PRO A 137 16.97 -6.45 -5.85
CA PRO A 137 15.78 -7.27 -5.82
C PRO A 137 15.31 -7.74 -7.22
N THR A 138 15.97 -7.34 -8.31
CA THR A 138 15.59 -7.78 -9.67
C THR A 138 16.05 -9.22 -9.93
N PRO A 139 15.15 -10.15 -10.31
CA PRO A 139 15.52 -11.53 -10.60
C PRO A 139 16.51 -11.63 -11.78
N PRO A 140 17.49 -12.55 -11.74
CA PRO A 140 18.40 -12.75 -12.86
C PRO A 140 17.67 -13.35 -14.08
N PRO A 141 18.13 -13.06 -15.32
CA PRO A 141 17.64 -13.74 -16.52
C PRO A 141 17.74 -15.28 -16.39
N PRO A 142 16.86 -16.07 -17.03
CA PRO A 142 15.90 -15.72 -18.09
C PRO A 142 14.53 -15.29 -17.58
N GLN A 143 14.37 -15.04 -16.28
CA GLN A 143 13.06 -14.82 -15.68
C GLN A 143 12.36 -13.54 -16.14
N THR A 144 13.08 -12.57 -16.77
CA THR A 144 12.62 -11.26 -17.29
C THR A 144 11.26 -10.82 -16.75
N ALA A 145 11.16 -10.85 -15.43
CA ALA A 145 10.06 -10.33 -14.66
C ALA A 145 10.36 -8.84 -14.49
N THR A 146 9.33 -8.02 -14.54
CA THR A 146 9.38 -6.56 -14.37
C THR A 146 10.52 -6.11 -13.46
N THR A 147 11.35 -5.17 -13.93
CA THR A 147 12.48 -4.69 -13.13
C THR A 147 11.96 -4.04 -11.84
N TRP A 148 12.76 -4.11 -10.78
CA TRP A 148 12.49 -3.36 -9.56
C TRP A 148 13.55 -2.29 -9.41
N ASP A 149 13.33 -1.19 -10.13
CA ASP A 149 14.29 -0.11 -10.23
C ASP A 149 14.34 0.69 -8.92
N PRO A 150 15.54 1.16 -8.50
CA PRO A 150 15.67 1.98 -7.31
C PRO A 150 15.11 3.39 -7.55
N ILE A 151 14.70 4.04 -6.47
CA ILE A 151 14.36 5.46 -6.46
C ILE A 151 15.61 6.29 -6.72
N THR A 152 15.46 7.27 -7.59
CA THR A 152 16.48 8.26 -7.95
C THR A 152 15.98 9.66 -7.57
N LYS A 153 16.84 10.67 -7.74
CA LYS A 153 16.45 12.07 -7.51
C LYS A 153 15.39 12.56 -8.51
N GLN A 154 15.27 11.90 -9.67
CA GLN A 154 14.38 12.30 -10.76
C GLN A 154 13.13 11.44 -10.83
N LEU A 155 13.24 10.15 -10.49
CA LEU A 155 12.19 9.16 -10.64
C LEU A 155 11.97 8.43 -9.32
N ALA A 156 10.71 8.32 -8.92
CA ALA A 156 10.26 7.49 -7.81
C ALA A 156 9.46 6.27 -8.34
N PRO A 157 10.12 5.30 -9.01
CA PRO A 157 9.48 4.08 -9.45
C PRO A 157 8.98 3.26 -8.27
N ILE A 158 7.85 2.60 -8.48
CA ILE A 158 7.23 1.70 -7.50
C ILE A 158 6.89 0.41 -8.23
N LEU A 159 7.38 -0.71 -7.71
CA LEU A 159 6.94 -2.02 -8.18
C LEU A 159 5.53 -2.29 -7.64
N LEU A 160 4.53 -2.27 -8.50
CA LEU A 160 3.18 -2.74 -8.16
C LEU A 160 3.15 -4.26 -8.30
N ILE A 161 2.80 -4.95 -7.22
CA ILE A 161 2.53 -6.39 -7.20
C ILE A 161 1.03 -6.53 -7.03
N SER A 162 0.31 -6.98 -8.06
CA SER A 162 -1.16 -6.93 -8.09
C SER A 162 -1.77 -8.18 -8.72
N GLY A 163 -3.10 -8.24 -8.67
CA GLY A 163 -3.91 -9.34 -9.18
C GLY A 163 -4.62 -10.08 -8.07
N GLY A 164 -5.08 -11.29 -8.35
CA GLY A 164 -5.84 -12.11 -7.41
C GLY A 164 -6.62 -13.21 -8.10
N GLU A 165 -7.43 -13.92 -7.31
CA GLU A 165 -8.30 -14.99 -7.80
C GLU A 165 -9.38 -14.46 -8.76
N THR A 166 -9.40 -15.00 -9.98
CA THR A 166 -10.39 -14.69 -11.02
C THR A 166 -11.47 -15.77 -11.14
N SER A 167 -11.17 -16.97 -10.66
CA SER A 167 -12.08 -18.11 -10.51
C SER A 167 -11.49 -19.05 -9.45
N THR A 168 -12.28 -19.97 -8.91
CA THR A 168 -11.84 -20.90 -7.85
C THR A 168 -10.50 -21.57 -8.19
N ASN A 169 -9.49 -21.33 -7.36
CA ASN A 169 -8.11 -21.80 -7.51
C ASN A 169 -7.41 -21.35 -8.81
N ILE A 170 -7.81 -20.21 -9.39
CA ILE A 170 -7.17 -19.59 -10.54
C ILE A 170 -6.89 -18.13 -10.18
N SER A 171 -5.62 -17.78 -10.05
CA SER A 171 -5.19 -16.41 -9.76
C SER A 171 -4.37 -15.85 -10.91
N VAL A 172 -4.62 -14.57 -11.22
CA VAL A 172 -3.79 -13.78 -12.15
C VAL A 172 -2.83 -12.97 -11.31
N TYR A 173 -1.54 -13.09 -11.62
CA TYR A 173 -0.47 -12.37 -10.95
C TYR A 173 0.20 -11.41 -11.94
N THR A 174 0.35 -10.15 -11.54
CA THR A 174 0.93 -9.11 -12.38
C THR A 174 1.95 -8.30 -11.58
N GLU A 175 3.03 -7.92 -12.25
CA GLU A 175 4.01 -6.97 -11.74
C GLU A 175 4.23 -5.84 -12.73
N GLU A 176 4.11 -4.60 -12.28
CA GLU A 176 4.27 -3.41 -13.11
C GLU A 176 5.18 -2.39 -12.44
N LEU A 177 6.10 -1.80 -13.20
CA LEU A 177 6.90 -0.69 -12.72
C LEU A 177 6.15 0.60 -13.03
N LEU A 178 5.58 1.21 -11.99
CA LEU A 178 4.77 2.41 -12.10
C LEU A 178 5.48 3.61 -11.52
N GLN A 179 4.97 4.80 -11.84
CA GLN A 179 5.36 6.05 -11.20
C GLN A 179 4.11 6.81 -10.77
N ASN A 180 4.23 7.61 -9.70
CA ASN A 180 3.16 8.47 -9.21
C ASN A 180 1.84 7.75 -8.89
N ILE A 181 1.90 6.51 -8.40
CA ILE A 181 0.70 5.83 -7.89
C ILE A 181 0.20 6.58 -6.63
N ASN A 182 -1.12 6.62 -6.44
CA ASN A 182 -1.74 7.31 -5.30
C ASN A 182 -1.38 8.81 -5.21
N ARG A 183 -1.13 9.45 -6.36
CA ARG A 183 -0.75 10.86 -6.45
C ARG A 183 -1.74 11.78 -5.74
N GLU A 184 -3.04 11.59 -5.97
CA GLU A 184 -4.10 12.42 -5.38
C GLU A 184 -4.03 12.42 -3.84
N SER A 185 -3.93 11.24 -3.22
CA SER A 185 -3.72 11.12 -1.78
C SER A 185 -2.44 11.83 -1.35
N THR A 186 -1.30 11.53 -1.99
CA THR A 186 -0.03 12.14 -1.58
C THR A 186 -0.04 13.66 -1.68
N GLU A 187 -0.61 14.22 -2.76
CA GLU A 187 -0.70 15.68 -2.96
C GLU A 187 -1.68 16.34 -1.98
N PHE A 188 -2.77 15.65 -1.62
CA PHE A 188 -3.68 16.13 -0.57
C PHE A 188 -2.99 16.25 0.79
N TRP A 189 -2.17 15.25 1.14
CA TRP A 189 -1.49 15.22 2.41
C TRP A 189 -0.28 16.15 2.45
N ASP A 190 0.39 16.46 1.34
CA ASP A 190 1.62 17.28 1.28
C ASP A 190 1.61 18.60 2.08
N PRO A 191 0.54 19.40 2.09
CA PRO A 191 0.47 20.61 2.91
C PRO A 191 0.02 20.39 4.37
N ILE A 192 -0.29 19.14 4.77
CA ILE A 192 -0.76 18.73 6.11
C ILE A 192 0.39 18.08 6.88
#